data_AF-A0A4Y3WJ93-F1
#
_entry.id   AF-A0A4Y3WJ93-F1
#
_cell.length_a   1.000
_cell.length_b   1.000
_cell.length_c   1.000
_cell.angle_alpha   90.00
_cell.angle_beta   90.00
_cell.angle_gamma   90.00
#
_symmetry.space_group_name_H-M   'P 1'
#
loop_
_entity.id
_entity.type
_entity.pdbx_description
1 polymer ?
#
loop_
_entity_poly.entity_id
_entity_poly.type
_entity_poly.pdbx_seq_one_letter_code
_entity_poly.pdbx_strand_id
1 'polypeptide(L)'
;MIRSRRLLVPLLAVLLIPVLGVPPAGAAERPTAVVALGDSAASGEGAGDYVPGTRGEGGNWCHRSAHAYVHRTALAEESVNLACSGAEAADVGFGPGSHYTEGSQAARLAEVAREYRVTTVLLQVGANDEPALTGTGIACIRAYLDPSVPPCRDTLGPGVPERMAAVAPRVEAVVRDVRAAMREAGYADDGYDLVLASYASPVTGAMVPLQGARGCPYSRADAEWGRTVVFPALSDALRGVAERTGVRFVDMARATEGFEACSRSPRSEEWQRRITVDPEAFVHGGLDAAGYHLAQESFHPTAVAHAEMGRCLGEFVRSGAPSAACVAGSDGRVRAESGAAAASPA
;
A
#
# COMPACT_ATOMS: atom_id res chain seq x y z
N MET A 1 92.08 35.93 40.74
CA MET A 1 91.47 34.59 40.75
C MET A 1 90.05 34.70 41.28
N ILE A 2 89.05 34.80 40.40
CA ILE A 2 87.62 34.83 40.77
C ILE A 2 86.93 33.78 39.89
N ARG A 3 86.52 32.65 40.50
CA ARG A 3 85.81 31.55 39.84
C ARG A 3 84.30 31.82 39.91
N SER A 4 83.68 32.06 38.75
CA SER A 4 82.23 32.14 38.61
C SER A 4 81.61 30.74 38.62
N ARG A 5 80.69 30.48 39.54
CA ARG A 5 79.86 29.27 39.62
C ARG A 5 78.62 29.46 38.74
N ARG A 6 78.48 28.67 37.68
CA ARG A 6 77.25 28.57 36.88
C ARG A 6 76.26 27.64 37.58
N LEU A 7 75.08 28.16 37.93
CA LEU A 7 73.91 27.39 38.37
C LEU A 7 73.20 26.79 37.15
N LEU A 8 73.00 25.47 37.13
CA LEU A 8 72.09 24.80 36.20
C LEU A 8 70.68 24.79 36.79
N VAL A 9 69.70 25.30 36.05
CA VAL A 9 68.26 25.16 36.32
C VAL A 9 67.76 23.98 35.48
N PRO A 10 67.09 22.97 36.04
CA PRO A 10 66.51 21.89 35.25
C PRO A 10 65.17 22.35 34.65
N LEU A 11 65.04 22.24 33.34
CA LEU A 11 63.77 22.40 32.63
C LEU A 11 62.85 21.20 32.96
N LEU A 12 61.73 21.45 33.64
CA LEU A 12 60.65 20.47 33.77
C LEU A 12 59.87 20.45 32.45
N ALA A 13 59.97 19.35 31.70
CA ALA A 13 59.12 19.11 30.54
C ALA A 13 57.75 18.60 31.03
N VAL A 14 56.71 19.44 30.89
CA VAL A 14 55.31 19.02 31.12
C VAL A 14 54.87 18.19 29.91
N LEU A 15 54.66 16.90 30.13
CA LEU A 15 54.13 15.97 29.13
C LEU A 15 52.60 16.16 29.06
N LEU A 16 52.10 16.88 28.06
CA LEU A 16 50.67 16.87 27.74
C LEU A 16 50.33 15.51 27.11
N ILE A 17 49.66 14.66 27.87
CA ILE A 17 49.05 13.42 27.35
C ILE A 17 47.74 13.83 26.68
N PRO A 18 47.57 13.62 25.36
CA PRO A 18 46.28 13.83 24.71
C PRO A 18 45.33 12.75 25.22
N VAL A 19 44.26 13.16 25.90
CA VAL A 19 43.15 12.27 26.21
C VAL A 19 42.47 11.97 24.89
N LEU A 20 42.80 10.82 24.30
CA LEU A 20 42.04 10.25 23.19
C LEU A 20 40.62 10.03 23.69
N GLY A 21 39.70 10.87 23.23
CA GLY A 21 38.28 10.72 23.51
C GLY A 21 37.84 9.34 23.04
N VAL A 22 37.34 8.54 23.96
CA VAL A 22 36.58 7.33 23.63
C VAL A 22 35.42 7.82 22.75
N PRO A 23 35.25 7.34 21.50
CA PRO A 23 34.08 7.69 20.73
C PRO A 23 32.85 7.33 21.57
N PRO A 24 31.82 8.18 21.65
CA PRO A 24 30.61 7.84 22.37
C PRO A 24 30.18 6.45 21.89
N ALA A 25 29.91 5.54 22.82
CA ALA A 25 29.37 4.23 22.51
C ALA A 25 28.22 4.44 21.52
N GLY A 26 28.40 3.94 20.30
CA GLY A 26 27.47 4.20 19.20
C GLY A 26 26.08 3.84 19.68
N ALA A 27 25.15 4.81 19.59
CA ALA A 27 23.75 4.51 19.80
C ALA A 27 23.43 3.26 18.96
N ALA A 28 22.89 2.22 19.59
CA ALA A 28 22.52 1.01 18.88
C ALA A 28 21.64 1.43 17.70
N GLU A 29 22.04 1.00 16.50
CA GLU A 29 21.31 1.38 15.29
C GLU A 29 19.89 0.83 15.42
N ARG A 30 18.88 1.69 15.23
CA ARG A 30 17.47 1.30 15.32
C ARG A 30 17.18 0.17 14.32
N PRO A 31 16.34 -0.81 14.66
CA PRO A 31 15.96 -1.86 13.72
C PRO A 31 15.34 -1.26 12.46
N THR A 32 15.61 -1.88 11.33
CA THR A 32 15.04 -1.46 10.05
C THR A 32 13.55 -1.73 9.98
N ALA A 33 12.79 -0.84 9.33
CA ALA A 33 11.36 -1.05 9.10
C ALA A 33 10.93 -0.73 7.67
N VAL A 34 10.00 -1.53 7.16
CA VAL A 34 9.15 -1.19 6.02
C VAL A 34 7.76 -0.79 6.53
N VAL A 35 7.22 0.33 6.04
CA VAL A 35 5.94 0.86 6.50
C VAL A 35 4.95 0.94 5.34
N ALA A 36 3.73 0.44 5.52
CA ALA A 36 2.64 0.63 4.57
C ALA A 36 1.64 1.68 5.06
N LEU A 37 1.26 2.58 4.15
CA LEU A 37 0.19 3.55 4.28
C LEU A 37 -0.79 3.35 3.12
N GLY A 38 -2.05 3.70 3.35
CA GLY A 38 -3.06 3.60 2.31
C GLY A 38 -4.41 3.13 2.80
N ASP A 39 -5.15 2.53 1.87
CA ASP A 39 -6.51 2.06 2.06
C ASP A 39 -6.60 0.56 2.35
N SER A 40 -7.75 -0.05 2.05
CA SER A 40 -8.04 -1.47 2.28
C SER A 40 -7.11 -2.41 1.53
N ALA A 41 -6.64 -2.02 0.33
CA ALA A 41 -5.70 -2.82 -0.44
C ALA A 41 -4.34 -2.91 0.28
N ALA A 42 -3.94 -1.87 1.00
CA ALA A 42 -2.74 -1.87 1.84
C ALA A 42 -2.97 -2.48 3.23
N SER A 43 -4.17 -2.30 3.81
CA SER A 43 -4.48 -2.85 5.14
C SER A 43 -4.45 -4.38 5.15
N GLY A 44 -4.68 -5.01 4.00
CA GLY A 44 -4.80 -6.46 3.88
C GLY A 44 -6.23 -6.96 4.06
N GLU A 45 -7.20 -6.11 3.73
CA GLU A 45 -8.59 -6.48 3.63
C GLU A 45 -8.76 -7.77 2.81
N GLY A 46 -9.55 -8.74 3.30
CA GLY A 46 -9.74 -10.03 2.64
C GLY A 46 -8.63 -11.07 2.86
N ALA A 47 -7.51 -10.69 3.49
CA ALA A 47 -6.41 -11.61 3.80
C ALA A 47 -6.59 -12.36 5.13
N GLY A 48 -7.60 -12.01 5.94
CA GLY A 48 -7.90 -12.67 7.23
C GLY A 48 -6.86 -12.38 8.32
N ASP A 49 -6.96 -13.05 9.46
CA ASP A 49 -6.05 -12.86 10.62
C ASP A 49 -5.85 -11.38 10.98
N TYR A 50 -6.96 -10.69 11.23
CA TYR A 50 -6.97 -9.25 11.48
C TYR A 50 -6.42 -8.93 12.86
N VAL A 51 -5.60 -7.88 12.93
CA VAL A 51 -5.03 -7.34 14.16
C VAL A 51 -6.17 -7.02 15.13
N PRO A 52 -6.14 -7.57 16.36
CA PRO A 52 -7.18 -7.30 17.36
C PRO A 52 -7.40 -5.80 17.55
N GLY A 53 -8.66 -5.38 17.63
CA GLY A 53 -8.99 -3.97 17.77
C GLY A 53 -9.13 -3.22 16.44
N THR A 54 -9.05 -3.91 15.29
CA THR A 54 -9.26 -3.29 13.96
C THR A 54 -10.42 -3.93 13.18
N ARG A 55 -11.17 -4.85 13.80
CA ARG A 55 -12.27 -5.61 13.18
C ARG A 55 -13.65 -5.07 13.56
N GLY A 56 -13.72 -3.77 13.84
CA GLY A 56 -14.89 -3.06 14.32
C GLY A 56 -14.92 -2.86 15.83
N GLU A 57 -14.01 -3.47 16.59
CA GLU A 57 -13.96 -3.26 18.02
C GLU A 57 -13.67 -1.79 18.36
N GLY A 58 -14.48 -1.21 19.24
CA GLY A 58 -14.36 0.21 19.59
C GLY A 58 -14.61 1.17 18.42
N GLY A 59 -15.25 0.70 17.34
CA GLY A 59 -15.50 1.48 16.13
C GLY A 59 -14.33 1.51 15.14
N ASN A 60 -13.23 0.80 15.42
CA ASN A 60 -12.08 0.75 14.52
C ASN A 60 -12.26 -0.35 13.46
N TRP A 61 -12.53 0.06 12.23
CA TRP A 61 -12.70 -0.83 11.08
C TRP A 61 -11.52 -0.77 10.10
N CYS A 62 -10.33 -0.38 10.56
CA CYS A 62 -9.15 -0.33 9.70
C CYS A 62 -8.77 -1.68 9.10
N HIS A 63 -9.20 -2.77 9.72
CA HIS A 63 -9.15 -4.14 9.18
C HIS A 63 -7.75 -4.51 8.65
N ARG A 64 -6.78 -4.44 9.57
CA ARG A 64 -5.37 -4.71 9.22
C ARG A 64 -5.10 -6.19 9.35
N SER A 65 -4.68 -6.84 8.29
CA SER A 65 -4.33 -8.25 8.30
C SER A 65 -2.85 -8.47 8.61
N ALA A 66 -2.55 -9.47 9.44
CA ALA A 66 -1.19 -9.99 9.62
C ALA A 66 -0.60 -10.61 8.33
N HIS A 67 -1.43 -10.84 7.30
CA HIS A 67 -1.05 -11.31 5.97
C HIS A 67 -0.92 -10.20 4.92
N ALA A 68 -1.10 -8.92 5.29
CA ALA A 68 -0.90 -7.80 4.37
C ALA A 68 0.49 -7.83 3.69
N TYR A 69 0.59 -7.31 2.46
CA TYR A 69 1.79 -7.48 1.62
C TYR A 69 3.05 -6.86 2.25
N VAL A 70 2.89 -5.85 3.10
CA VAL A 70 4.00 -5.18 3.80
C VAL A 70 4.80 -6.17 4.64
N HIS A 71 4.12 -7.14 5.25
CA HIS A 71 4.69 -8.23 6.05
C HIS A 71 5.26 -9.38 5.21
N ARG A 72 5.27 -9.24 3.88
CA ARG A 72 5.67 -10.27 2.91
C ARG A 72 6.76 -9.80 1.94
N THR A 73 7.34 -8.61 2.19
CA THR A 73 8.35 -8.00 1.31
C THR A 73 9.79 -8.45 1.56
N ALA A 74 10.11 -8.89 2.80
CA ALA A 74 11.46 -9.21 3.26
C ALA A 74 12.49 -8.07 3.04
N LEU A 75 12.05 -6.82 3.16
CA LEU A 75 12.88 -5.63 2.94
C LEU A 75 13.57 -5.10 4.20
N ALA A 76 13.07 -5.47 5.38
CA ALA A 76 13.52 -4.96 6.66
C ALA A 76 13.31 -6.00 7.78
N GLU A 77 13.94 -5.77 8.92
CA GLU A 77 13.75 -6.58 10.13
C GLU A 77 12.30 -6.51 10.62
N GLU A 78 11.72 -5.32 10.60
CA GLU A 78 10.36 -5.05 11.05
C GLU A 78 9.46 -4.58 9.91
N SER A 79 8.15 -4.77 10.08
CA SER A 79 7.15 -4.30 9.14
C SER A 79 5.94 -3.71 9.87
N VAL A 80 5.56 -2.49 9.50
CA VAL A 80 4.49 -1.74 10.15
C VAL A 80 3.38 -1.45 9.14
N ASN A 81 2.14 -1.76 9.50
CA ASN A 81 0.97 -1.44 8.69
C ASN A 81 0.17 -0.31 9.35
N LEU A 82 0.20 0.88 8.73
CA LEU A 82 -0.60 2.04 9.13
C LEU A 82 -1.84 2.23 8.25
N ALA A 83 -1.95 1.48 7.16
CA ALA A 83 -3.09 1.55 6.26
C ALA A 83 -4.41 1.21 6.96
N CYS A 84 -5.51 1.71 6.43
CA CYS A 84 -6.81 1.59 7.05
C CYS A 84 -7.88 1.42 5.96
N SER A 85 -8.71 0.38 6.07
CA SER A 85 -9.77 0.11 5.11
C SER A 85 -10.68 1.33 4.89
N GLY A 86 -11.05 1.61 3.64
CA GLY A 86 -11.89 2.75 3.27
C GLY A 86 -11.21 4.12 3.34
N ALA A 87 -9.94 4.23 3.70
CA ALA A 87 -9.24 5.52 3.76
C ALA A 87 -9.20 6.21 2.38
N GLU A 88 -9.47 7.50 2.37
CA GLU A 88 -9.24 8.42 1.26
C GLU A 88 -7.86 9.09 1.40
N ALA A 89 -7.44 9.83 0.38
CA ALA A 89 -6.19 10.60 0.42
C ALA A 89 -6.12 11.54 1.65
N ALA A 90 -7.24 12.13 2.06
CA ALA A 90 -7.32 13.03 3.21
C ALA A 90 -7.02 12.34 4.56
N ASP A 91 -7.27 11.03 4.67
CA ASP A 91 -7.00 10.26 5.90
C ASP A 91 -5.53 9.84 6.00
N VAL A 92 -4.84 9.76 4.86
CA VAL A 92 -3.41 9.47 4.81
C VAL A 92 -2.59 10.74 5.05
N GLY A 93 -2.92 11.83 4.36
CA GLY A 93 -2.24 13.12 4.47
C GLY A 93 -2.35 13.77 5.86
N PHE A 94 -1.65 14.87 6.08
CA PHE A 94 -1.76 15.61 7.34
C PHE A 94 -3.12 16.29 7.45
N GLY A 95 -3.76 16.18 8.61
CA GLY A 95 -5.05 16.81 8.87
C GLY A 95 -5.56 16.54 10.29
N PRO A 96 -6.54 17.32 10.76
CA PRO A 96 -7.15 17.15 12.08
C PRO A 96 -8.23 16.04 12.11
N GLY A 97 -8.56 15.46 10.95
CA GLY A 97 -9.57 14.41 10.83
C GLY A 97 -9.11 13.08 11.43
N SER A 98 -10.09 12.24 11.70
CA SER A 98 -9.89 10.84 12.05
C SER A 98 -10.68 9.96 11.09
N HIS A 99 -10.09 8.85 10.66
CA HIS A 99 -10.79 7.78 9.97
C HIS A 99 -11.01 6.63 10.93
N TYR A 100 -12.27 6.26 11.12
CA TYR A 100 -12.73 5.46 12.26
C TYR A 100 -12.28 6.05 13.61
N THR A 101 -11.23 5.50 14.21
CA THR A 101 -10.70 5.91 15.52
C THR A 101 -9.28 6.45 15.43
N GLU A 102 -8.70 6.55 14.24
CA GLU A 102 -7.29 6.82 14.04
C GLU A 102 -7.08 8.13 13.27
N GLY A 103 -6.09 8.92 13.70
CA GLY A 103 -5.70 10.15 12.99
C GLY A 103 -4.87 9.88 11.74
N SER A 104 -4.39 10.97 11.14
CA SER A 104 -3.52 10.97 9.94
C SER A 104 -2.46 9.87 9.95
N GLN A 105 -2.39 9.10 8.87
CA GLN A 105 -1.34 8.08 8.70
C GLN A 105 0.05 8.71 8.54
N ALA A 106 0.17 9.90 7.94
CA ALA A 106 1.43 10.65 7.85
C ALA A 106 1.95 11.04 9.23
N ALA A 107 1.09 11.52 10.14
CA ALA A 107 1.50 11.84 11.51
C ALA A 107 2.03 10.60 12.25
N ARG A 108 1.34 9.47 12.10
CA ARG A 108 1.75 8.17 12.68
C ARG A 108 3.03 7.64 12.05
N LEU A 109 3.25 7.87 10.76
CA LEU A 109 4.51 7.53 10.09
C LEU A 109 5.68 8.30 10.73
N ALA A 110 5.50 9.60 11.06
CA ALA A 110 6.53 10.37 11.74
C ALA A 110 6.87 9.80 13.13
N GLU A 111 5.89 9.23 13.85
CA GLU A 111 6.12 8.51 15.11
C GLU A 111 6.92 7.23 14.89
N VAL A 112 6.50 6.38 13.95
CA VAL A 112 7.22 5.15 13.58
C VAL A 112 8.65 5.44 13.14
N ALA A 113 8.86 6.50 12.35
CA ALA A 113 10.18 6.87 11.84
C ALA A 113 11.13 7.42 12.93
N ARG A 114 10.62 7.82 14.09
CA ARG A 114 11.43 8.15 15.28
C ARG A 114 11.84 6.90 16.06
N GLU A 115 11.05 5.83 16.02
CA GLU A 115 11.34 4.57 16.70
C GLU A 115 12.21 3.62 15.86
N TYR A 116 11.97 3.55 14.55
CA TYR A 116 12.64 2.65 13.61
C TYR A 116 13.53 3.39 12.62
N ARG A 117 14.48 2.67 12.00
CA ARG A 117 15.14 3.11 10.77
C ARG A 117 14.29 2.69 9.57
N VAL A 118 13.37 3.56 9.14
CA VAL A 118 12.49 3.27 8.01
C VAL A 118 13.29 3.30 6.71
N THR A 119 13.36 2.17 6.02
CA THR A 119 14.06 2.04 4.73
C THR A 119 13.13 2.12 3.54
N THR A 120 11.85 1.80 3.73
CA THR A 120 10.87 1.78 2.66
C THR A 120 9.50 2.18 3.19
N VAL A 121 8.83 3.07 2.45
CA VAL A 121 7.44 3.46 2.64
C VAL A 121 6.65 3.03 1.40
N LEU A 122 5.66 2.18 1.61
CA LEU A 122 4.74 1.70 0.58
C LEU A 122 3.43 2.49 0.71
N LEU A 123 3.04 3.20 -0.33
CA LEU A 123 1.82 4.00 -0.37
C LEU A 123 0.86 3.43 -1.43
N GLN A 124 -0.35 3.10 -1.01
CA GLN A 124 -1.42 2.67 -1.93
C GLN A 124 -2.74 3.34 -1.52
N VAL A 125 -3.06 4.45 -2.17
CA VAL A 125 -4.24 5.28 -1.86
C VAL A 125 -4.83 5.87 -3.15
N GLY A 126 -6.09 6.29 -3.10
CA GLY A 126 -6.78 6.97 -4.18
C GLY A 126 -7.95 6.18 -4.78
N ALA A 127 -8.10 4.88 -4.51
CA ALA A 127 -9.24 4.12 -5.04
C ALA A 127 -10.60 4.54 -4.46
N ASN A 128 -10.60 5.07 -3.22
CA ASN A 128 -11.80 5.51 -2.50
C ASN A 128 -12.21 6.96 -2.78
N ASP A 129 -11.30 7.79 -3.29
CA ASP A 129 -11.58 9.17 -3.69
C ASP A 129 -12.41 9.21 -5.01
N GLU A 130 -12.09 10.07 -5.97
CA GLU A 130 -12.85 10.22 -7.22
C GLU A 130 -13.02 8.95 -8.08
N PRO A 131 -12.08 7.98 -8.13
CA PRO A 131 -12.28 6.72 -8.84
C PRO A 131 -13.47 5.94 -8.30
N ALA A 132 -13.75 6.07 -6.99
CA ALA A 132 -14.85 5.44 -6.28
C ALA A 132 -15.02 3.96 -6.65
N LEU A 133 -13.95 3.16 -6.53
CA LEU A 133 -13.94 1.78 -7.04
C LEU A 133 -15.03 0.91 -6.40
N THR A 134 -15.28 1.07 -5.09
CA THR A 134 -16.39 0.42 -4.39
C THR A 134 -17.74 0.79 -5.01
N GLY A 135 -17.99 2.09 -5.23
CA GLY A 135 -19.22 2.58 -5.85
C GLY A 135 -19.40 2.08 -7.29
N THR A 136 -18.32 2.07 -8.06
CA THR A 136 -18.27 1.52 -9.43
C THR A 136 -18.62 0.03 -9.42
N GLY A 137 -18.02 -0.76 -8.52
CA GLY A 137 -18.32 -2.18 -8.37
C GLY A 137 -19.78 -2.44 -8.02
N ILE A 138 -20.35 -1.70 -7.06
CA ILE A 138 -21.77 -1.80 -6.67
C ILE A 138 -22.68 -1.45 -7.85
N ALA A 139 -22.38 -0.40 -8.62
CA ALA A 139 -23.16 -0.03 -9.79
C ALA A 139 -23.19 -1.13 -10.86
N CYS A 140 -22.05 -1.78 -11.10
CA CYS A 140 -21.98 -2.92 -12.03
C CYS A 140 -22.74 -4.15 -11.51
N ILE A 141 -22.71 -4.42 -10.21
CA ILE A 141 -23.52 -5.49 -9.60
C ILE A 141 -25.02 -5.19 -9.77
N ARG A 142 -25.44 -3.93 -9.57
CA ARG A 142 -26.83 -3.52 -9.80
C ARG A 142 -27.24 -3.71 -11.25
N ALA A 143 -26.41 -3.29 -12.22
CA ALA A 143 -26.64 -3.50 -13.64
C ALA A 143 -26.74 -4.97 -14.04
N TYR A 144 -26.05 -5.87 -13.32
CA TYR A 144 -26.16 -7.30 -13.54
C TYR A 144 -27.46 -7.91 -12.97
N LEU A 145 -27.87 -7.46 -11.78
CA LEU A 145 -29.03 -8.03 -11.07
C LEU A 145 -30.37 -7.49 -11.59
N ASP A 146 -30.39 -6.26 -12.08
CA ASP A 146 -31.59 -5.59 -12.59
C ASP A 146 -31.44 -5.30 -14.09
N PRO A 147 -32.10 -6.07 -14.98
CA PRO A 147 -32.05 -5.87 -16.42
C PRO A 147 -32.60 -4.51 -16.89
N SER A 148 -33.31 -3.77 -16.04
CA SER A 148 -33.78 -2.41 -16.37
C SER A 148 -32.69 -1.35 -16.21
N VAL A 149 -31.61 -1.67 -15.48
CA VAL A 149 -30.45 -0.79 -15.30
C VAL A 149 -29.47 -1.00 -16.47
N PRO A 150 -29.05 0.06 -17.19
CA PRO A 150 -28.08 -0.08 -18.27
C PRO A 150 -26.72 -0.60 -17.77
N PRO A 151 -25.90 -1.23 -18.63
CA PRO A 151 -24.56 -1.68 -18.26
C PRO A 151 -23.74 -0.56 -17.61
N CYS A 152 -23.03 -0.87 -16.52
CA CYS A 152 -22.30 0.16 -15.79
C CYS A 152 -21.18 0.78 -16.64
N ARG A 153 -20.59 0.02 -17.57
CA ARG A 153 -19.56 0.56 -18.48
C ARG A 153 -20.11 1.67 -19.38
N ASP A 154 -21.39 1.62 -19.72
CA ASP A 154 -22.02 2.61 -20.60
C ASP A 154 -22.37 3.90 -19.83
N THR A 155 -22.71 3.77 -18.54
CA THR A 155 -23.09 4.90 -17.68
C THR A 155 -21.91 5.56 -16.98
N LEU A 156 -20.90 4.78 -16.56
CA LEU A 156 -19.73 5.24 -15.82
C LEU A 156 -18.49 5.43 -16.70
N GLY A 157 -18.40 4.69 -17.82
CA GLY A 157 -17.28 4.74 -18.77
C GLY A 157 -16.89 6.15 -19.20
N PRO A 158 -17.83 6.98 -19.67
CA PRO A 158 -17.53 8.34 -20.14
C PRO A 158 -16.83 9.23 -19.10
N GLY A 159 -17.11 9.00 -17.80
CA GLY A 159 -16.53 9.79 -16.70
C GLY A 159 -15.23 9.23 -16.13
N VAL A 160 -14.69 8.11 -16.64
CA VAL A 160 -13.43 7.54 -16.14
C VAL A 160 -12.27 8.54 -16.24
N PRO A 161 -11.99 9.17 -17.41
CA PRO A 161 -10.83 10.06 -17.54
C PRO A 161 -10.87 11.24 -16.56
N GLU A 162 -12.05 11.84 -16.37
CA GLU A 162 -12.23 12.98 -15.46
C GLU A 162 -11.99 12.58 -13.99
N ARG A 163 -12.53 11.43 -13.56
CA ARG A 163 -12.29 10.90 -12.21
C ARG A 163 -10.81 10.64 -11.94
N MET A 164 -10.10 10.07 -12.91
CA MET A 164 -8.66 9.80 -12.78
C MET A 164 -7.83 11.09 -12.77
N ALA A 165 -8.23 12.10 -13.53
CA ALA A 165 -7.59 13.42 -13.50
C ALA A 165 -7.82 14.13 -12.15
N ALA A 166 -9.00 13.96 -11.54
CA ALA A 166 -9.37 14.61 -10.29
C ALA A 166 -8.67 14.01 -9.05
N VAL A 167 -8.38 12.71 -9.04
CA VAL A 167 -7.69 12.06 -7.90
C VAL A 167 -6.19 12.33 -7.87
N ALA A 168 -5.57 12.51 -9.03
CA ALA A 168 -4.13 12.72 -9.16
C ALA A 168 -3.57 13.84 -8.23
N PRO A 169 -4.15 15.06 -8.18
CA PRO A 169 -3.65 16.10 -7.28
C PRO A 169 -3.81 15.76 -5.78
N ARG A 170 -4.80 14.94 -5.40
CA ARG A 170 -4.96 14.50 -4.00
C ARG A 170 -3.84 13.55 -3.58
N VAL A 171 -3.56 12.54 -4.41
CA VAL A 171 -2.48 11.58 -4.15
C VAL A 171 -1.12 12.29 -4.18
N GLU A 172 -0.95 13.27 -5.07
CA GLU A 172 0.25 14.10 -5.10
C GLU A 172 0.46 14.91 -3.80
N ALA A 173 -0.63 15.42 -3.19
CA ALA A 173 -0.57 16.06 -1.89
C ALA A 173 -0.16 15.05 -0.79
N VAL A 174 -0.72 13.85 -0.79
CA VAL A 174 -0.34 12.79 0.16
C VAL A 174 1.14 12.41 0.04
N VAL A 175 1.68 12.28 -1.18
CA VAL A 175 3.11 12.02 -1.38
C VAL A 175 3.97 13.14 -0.76
N ARG A 176 3.54 14.41 -0.88
CA ARG A 176 4.23 15.55 -0.25
C ARG A 176 4.16 15.48 1.28
N ASP A 177 3.02 15.08 1.83
CA ASP A 177 2.82 14.94 3.28
C ASP A 177 3.61 13.77 3.86
N VAL A 178 3.67 12.64 3.17
CA VAL A 178 4.52 11.50 3.56
C VAL A 178 5.99 11.92 3.62
N ARG A 179 6.48 12.66 2.61
CA ARG A 179 7.84 13.20 2.66
C ARG A 179 8.03 14.20 3.81
N ALA A 180 7.03 15.04 4.08
CA ALA A 180 7.08 15.96 5.20
C ALA A 180 7.16 15.23 6.55
N ALA A 181 6.35 14.19 6.76
CA ALA A 181 6.41 13.33 7.94
C ALA A 181 7.80 12.69 8.14
N MET A 182 8.39 12.20 7.05
CA MET A 182 9.75 11.64 7.09
C MET A 182 10.81 12.70 7.43
N ARG A 183 10.70 13.91 6.88
CA ARG A 183 11.58 15.04 7.24
C ARG A 183 11.40 15.48 8.70
N GLU A 184 10.18 15.48 9.22
CA GLU A 184 9.90 15.75 10.64
C GLU A 184 10.52 14.70 11.58
N ALA A 185 10.76 13.49 11.07
CA ALA A 185 11.49 12.43 11.76
C ALA A 185 13.02 12.46 11.49
N GLY A 186 13.52 13.43 10.73
CA GLY A 186 14.94 13.64 10.46
C GLY A 186 15.51 12.91 9.25
N TYR A 187 14.67 12.37 8.36
CA TYR A 187 15.11 11.72 7.13
C TYR A 187 15.34 12.74 6.01
N ALA A 188 16.39 12.53 5.21
CA ALA A 188 16.49 13.12 3.90
C ALA A 188 15.56 12.40 2.91
N ASP A 189 15.09 13.09 1.87
CA ASP A 189 14.16 12.52 0.88
C ASP A 189 14.77 11.34 0.09
N ASP A 190 16.10 11.21 0.04
CA ASP A 190 16.85 10.10 -0.57
C ASP A 190 17.32 9.04 0.45
N GLY A 191 16.96 9.19 1.73
CA GLY A 191 17.34 8.26 2.81
C GLY A 191 16.46 7.02 2.92
N TYR A 192 15.41 6.91 2.11
CA TYR A 192 14.45 5.81 2.09
C TYR A 192 13.78 5.70 0.71
N ASP A 193 13.24 4.52 0.39
CA ASP A 193 12.41 4.32 -0.79
C ASP A 193 10.96 4.72 -0.50
N LEU A 194 10.41 5.68 -1.25
CA LEU A 194 8.96 5.93 -1.30
C LEU A 194 8.39 5.29 -2.57
N VAL A 195 7.50 4.32 -2.41
CA VAL A 195 6.91 3.52 -3.49
C VAL A 195 5.41 3.76 -3.53
N LEU A 196 4.92 4.29 -4.65
CA LEU A 196 3.49 4.40 -4.96
C LEU A 196 3.04 3.17 -5.75
N ALA A 197 2.10 2.41 -5.20
CA ALA A 197 1.52 1.23 -5.85
C ALA A 197 0.13 1.54 -6.43
N SER A 198 -0.17 0.99 -7.61
CA SER A 198 -1.54 0.95 -8.14
C SER A 198 -2.32 -0.25 -7.60
N TYR A 199 -3.45 -0.61 -8.21
CA TYR A 199 -4.37 -1.63 -7.70
C TYR A 199 -4.46 -2.83 -8.63
N ALA A 200 -4.60 -4.02 -8.05
CA ALA A 200 -4.90 -5.23 -8.79
C ALA A 200 -6.39 -5.28 -9.15
N SER A 201 -6.70 -5.68 -10.38
CA SER A 201 -8.10 -5.82 -10.79
C SER A 201 -8.74 -7.04 -10.14
N PRO A 202 -9.92 -6.90 -9.49
CA PRO A 202 -10.52 -7.99 -8.74
C PRO A 202 -11.29 -8.97 -9.62
N VAL A 203 -11.65 -8.57 -10.83
CA VAL A 203 -12.52 -9.32 -11.76
C VAL A 203 -11.98 -9.26 -13.19
N THR A 204 -12.43 -10.19 -14.03
CA THR A 204 -12.02 -10.32 -15.44
C THR A 204 -13.23 -10.67 -16.32
N GLY A 205 -13.21 -10.41 -17.63
CA GLY A 205 -14.23 -10.94 -18.54
C GLY A 205 -14.15 -12.46 -18.71
N ALA A 206 -13.00 -13.06 -18.40
CA ALA A 206 -12.71 -14.49 -18.50
C ALA A 206 -13.22 -15.33 -17.31
N MET A 207 -14.38 -15.00 -16.72
CA MET A 207 -14.92 -15.76 -15.60
C MET A 207 -15.35 -17.20 -15.97
N VAL A 208 -15.49 -18.07 -14.98
CA VAL A 208 -16.12 -19.39 -15.14
C VAL A 208 -17.63 -19.28 -15.41
N PRO A 209 -18.29 -20.30 -15.98
CA PRO A 209 -19.74 -20.30 -16.16
C PRO A 209 -20.53 -20.16 -14.84
N LEU A 210 -21.72 -19.56 -14.93
CA LEU A 210 -22.60 -19.28 -13.79
C LEU A 210 -21.93 -18.41 -12.71
N GLN A 211 -21.12 -17.44 -13.13
CA GLN A 211 -20.33 -16.58 -12.26
C GLN A 211 -21.18 -15.84 -11.21
N GLY A 212 -22.40 -15.40 -11.56
CA GLY A 212 -23.30 -14.72 -10.62
C GLY A 212 -23.69 -15.61 -9.44
N ALA A 213 -24.13 -16.85 -9.71
CA ALA A 213 -24.43 -17.84 -8.68
C ALA A 213 -23.19 -18.30 -7.89
N ARG A 214 -22.00 -18.05 -8.44
CA ARG A 214 -20.72 -18.36 -7.83
C ARG A 214 -20.15 -17.22 -7.00
N GLY A 215 -20.83 -16.08 -6.89
CA GLY A 215 -20.43 -14.93 -6.06
C GLY A 215 -19.79 -13.77 -6.82
N CYS A 216 -19.84 -13.76 -8.16
CA CYS A 216 -19.40 -12.64 -8.98
C CYS A 216 -20.55 -12.17 -9.88
N PRO A 217 -21.54 -11.44 -9.35
CA PRO A 217 -22.67 -10.93 -10.10
C PRO A 217 -22.26 -9.71 -10.96
N TYR A 218 -21.36 -9.94 -11.90
CA TYR A 218 -20.98 -9.00 -12.95
C TYR A 218 -21.33 -9.59 -14.31
N SER A 219 -21.74 -8.72 -15.24
CA SER A 219 -21.70 -9.10 -16.65
C SER A 219 -20.23 -9.23 -17.07
N ARG A 220 -19.92 -10.16 -17.97
CA ARG A 220 -18.53 -10.36 -18.44
C ARG A 220 -17.98 -9.10 -19.10
N ALA A 221 -18.82 -8.38 -19.84
CA ALA A 221 -18.41 -7.16 -20.52
C ALA A 221 -18.14 -6.00 -19.54
N ASP A 222 -18.90 -5.89 -18.44
CA ASP A 222 -18.61 -4.89 -17.41
C ASP A 222 -17.35 -5.26 -16.59
N ALA A 223 -17.16 -6.54 -16.29
CA ALA A 223 -15.95 -7.02 -15.63
C ALA A 223 -14.71 -6.80 -16.52
N GLU A 224 -14.81 -7.07 -17.82
CA GLU A 224 -13.75 -6.82 -18.80
C GLU A 224 -13.42 -5.33 -18.90
N TRP A 225 -14.44 -4.46 -18.97
CA TRP A 225 -14.25 -3.01 -18.96
C TRP A 225 -13.55 -2.53 -17.68
N GLY A 226 -13.94 -3.06 -16.52
CA GLY A 226 -13.20 -2.79 -15.27
C GLY A 226 -11.72 -3.14 -15.41
N ARG A 227 -11.44 -4.36 -15.88
CA ARG A 227 -10.09 -4.92 -16.00
C ARG A 227 -9.19 -4.21 -17.01
N THR A 228 -9.75 -3.74 -18.13
CA THR A 228 -8.98 -3.20 -19.27
C THR A 228 -9.07 -1.69 -19.41
N VAL A 229 -10.02 -1.03 -18.73
CA VAL A 229 -10.18 0.43 -18.79
C VAL A 229 -10.01 1.07 -17.42
N VAL A 230 -10.78 0.64 -16.41
CA VAL A 230 -10.82 1.36 -15.11
C VAL A 230 -9.50 1.22 -14.35
N PHE A 231 -9.02 0.00 -14.15
CA PHE A 231 -7.79 -0.26 -13.39
C PHE A 231 -6.53 0.28 -14.11
N PRO A 232 -6.37 0.09 -15.43
CA PRO A 232 -5.30 0.74 -16.18
C PRO A 232 -5.35 2.27 -16.11
N ALA A 233 -6.53 2.90 -16.25
CA ALA A 233 -6.63 4.37 -16.17
C ALA A 233 -6.24 4.91 -14.78
N LEU A 234 -6.62 4.22 -13.70
CA LEU A 234 -6.16 4.57 -12.34
C LEU A 234 -4.65 4.38 -12.21
N SER A 235 -4.11 3.26 -12.72
CA SER A 235 -2.68 2.99 -12.72
C SER A 235 -1.89 4.08 -13.44
N ASP A 236 -2.37 4.53 -14.61
CA ASP A 236 -1.75 5.60 -15.39
C ASP A 236 -1.77 6.95 -14.66
N ALA A 237 -2.88 7.29 -13.99
CA ALA A 237 -2.96 8.51 -13.19
C ALA A 237 -1.96 8.49 -12.02
N LEU A 238 -1.85 7.36 -11.32
CA LEU A 238 -0.90 7.17 -10.22
C LEU A 238 0.55 7.16 -10.72
N ARG A 239 0.81 6.57 -11.89
CA ARG A 239 2.13 6.64 -12.54
C ARG A 239 2.52 8.09 -12.82
N GLY A 240 1.60 8.89 -13.34
CA GLY A 240 1.83 10.32 -13.55
C GLY A 240 2.11 11.08 -12.25
N VAL A 241 1.45 10.72 -11.13
CA VAL A 241 1.78 11.29 -9.81
C VAL A 241 3.20 10.93 -9.41
N ALA A 242 3.60 9.67 -9.57
CA ALA A 242 4.94 9.21 -9.24
C ALA A 242 6.01 9.94 -10.05
N GLU A 243 5.78 10.14 -11.36
CA GLU A 243 6.68 10.89 -12.24
C GLU A 243 6.82 12.36 -11.81
N ARG A 244 5.71 13.05 -11.51
CA ARG A 244 5.75 14.47 -11.09
C ARG A 244 6.40 14.67 -9.72
N THR A 245 6.25 13.70 -8.82
CA THR A 245 6.81 13.78 -7.47
C THR A 245 8.19 13.14 -7.36
N GLY A 246 8.63 12.38 -8.35
CA GLY A 246 9.89 11.65 -8.34
C GLY A 246 9.92 10.52 -7.31
N VAL A 247 8.78 9.90 -7.01
CA VAL A 247 8.73 8.65 -6.21
C VAL A 247 8.74 7.43 -7.12
N ARG A 248 9.06 6.26 -6.57
CA ARG A 248 9.09 5.02 -7.33
C ARG A 248 7.66 4.53 -7.57
N PHE A 249 7.39 3.91 -8.72
CA PHE A 249 6.05 3.44 -9.09
C PHE A 249 5.99 1.93 -9.34
N VAL A 250 4.97 1.26 -8.83
CA VAL A 250 4.71 -0.14 -9.15
C VAL A 250 3.28 -0.36 -9.61
N ASP A 251 3.13 -0.86 -10.83
CA ASP A 251 1.84 -1.19 -11.43
C ASP A 251 1.33 -2.55 -10.93
N MET A 252 0.21 -2.58 -10.23
CA MET A 252 -0.42 -3.80 -9.74
C MET A 252 -1.56 -4.30 -10.62
N ALA A 253 -1.92 -3.62 -11.72
CA ALA A 253 -3.11 -3.95 -12.52
C ALA A 253 -3.12 -5.41 -13.03
N ARG A 254 -1.92 -5.99 -13.22
CA ARG A 254 -1.70 -7.37 -13.67
C ARG A 254 -1.20 -8.31 -12.57
N ALA A 255 -1.15 -7.86 -11.32
CA ALA A 255 -0.63 -8.64 -10.19
C ALA A 255 -1.51 -9.86 -9.87
N THR A 256 -2.79 -9.85 -10.27
CA THR A 256 -3.72 -10.98 -10.13
C THR A 256 -4.26 -11.46 -11.46
N GLU A 257 -3.58 -11.16 -12.57
CA GLU A 257 -4.00 -11.55 -13.91
C GLU A 257 -4.14 -13.07 -14.05
N GLY A 258 -5.32 -13.52 -14.47
CA GLY A 258 -5.65 -14.95 -14.56
C GLY A 258 -5.88 -15.63 -13.22
N PHE A 259 -5.92 -14.88 -12.11
CA PHE A 259 -6.26 -15.34 -10.76
C PHE A 259 -7.35 -14.47 -10.12
N GLU A 260 -8.05 -13.64 -10.91
CA GLU A 260 -9.13 -12.78 -10.44
C GLU A 260 -10.35 -13.58 -9.91
N ALA A 261 -11.30 -12.90 -9.27
CA ALA A 261 -12.49 -13.54 -8.71
C ALA A 261 -13.33 -14.19 -9.82
N CYS A 262 -13.77 -15.42 -9.58
CA CYS A 262 -14.45 -16.25 -10.56
C CYS A 262 -13.63 -16.55 -11.84
N SER A 263 -12.32 -16.36 -11.89
CA SER A 263 -11.49 -16.76 -13.05
C SER A 263 -11.14 -18.24 -13.07
N ARG A 264 -11.22 -18.93 -11.91
CA ARG A 264 -10.75 -20.31 -11.73
C ARG A 264 -11.75 -21.19 -11.00
N SER A 265 -11.48 -22.50 -11.06
CA SER A 265 -12.21 -23.53 -10.33
C SER A 265 -11.25 -24.67 -10.00
N PRO A 266 -11.00 -24.96 -8.71
CA PRO A 266 -11.72 -24.49 -7.51
C PRO A 266 -11.42 -23.03 -7.08
N ARG A 267 -12.30 -22.46 -6.23
CA ARG A 267 -12.18 -21.08 -5.68
C ARG A 267 -10.85 -20.85 -4.96
N SER A 268 -10.26 -21.89 -4.38
CA SER A 268 -8.97 -21.80 -3.67
C SER A 268 -7.79 -21.43 -4.56
N GLU A 269 -7.95 -21.51 -5.88
CA GLU A 269 -6.94 -21.03 -6.84
C GLU A 269 -7.10 -19.55 -7.17
N GLU A 270 -8.13 -18.87 -6.68
CA GLU A 270 -8.33 -17.44 -6.92
C GLU A 270 -7.54 -16.61 -5.91
N TRP A 271 -6.95 -15.53 -6.40
CA TRP A 271 -6.20 -14.56 -5.60
C TRP A 271 -7.07 -13.40 -5.15
N GLN A 272 -8.24 -13.23 -5.74
CA GLN A 272 -9.22 -12.21 -5.38
C GLN A 272 -10.46 -12.87 -4.77
N ARG A 273 -11.01 -12.27 -3.72
CA ARG A 273 -12.24 -12.77 -3.12
C ARG A 273 -13.43 -12.50 -4.03
N ARG A 274 -14.40 -13.41 -3.99
CA ARG A 274 -15.75 -13.18 -4.51
C ARG A 274 -16.55 -12.34 -3.50
N ILE A 275 -17.83 -12.07 -3.76
CA ILE A 275 -18.73 -11.58 -2.71
C ILE A 275 -18.55 -12.47 -1.48
N THR A 276 -18.16 -11.84 -0.38
CA THR A 276 -17.86 -12.48 0.87
C THR A 276 -18.71 -11.80 1.92
N VAL A 277 -19.54 -12.58 2.59
CA VAL A 277 -20.31 -12.14 3.75
C VAL A 277 -19.59 -12.66 4.97
N ASP A 278 -19.11 -11.76 5.84
CA ASP A 278 -18.41 -12.10 7.06
C ASP A 278 -19.35 -11.97 8.28
N PRO A 279 -19.99 -13.07 8.73
CA PRO A 279 -20.85 -13.02 9.90
C PRO A 279 -20.10 -12.68 11.19
N GLU A 280 -18.77 -12.86 11.25
CA GLU A 280 -17.97 -12.48 12.43
C GLU A 280 -17.93 -10.96 12.63
N ALA A 281 -18.17 -10.16 11.58
CA ALA A 281 -18.24 -8.70 11.71
C ALA A 281 -19.27 -8.27 12.77
N PHE A 282 -20.39 -8.98 12.93
CA PHE A 282 -21.37 -8.71 13.99
C PHE A 282 -20.86 -9.03 15.39
N VAL A 283 -19.95 -10.01 15.53
CA VAL A 283 -19.35 -10.40 16.81
C VAL A 283 -18.41 -9.30 17.30
N HIS A 284 -17.63 -8.72 16.39
CA HIS A 284 -16.59 -7.73 16.72
C HIS A 284 -17.12 -6.30 16.74
N GLY A 285 -17.92 -5.92 15.73
CA GLY A 285 -18.42 -4.56 15.54
C GLY A 285 -19.89 -4.33 15.87
N GLY A 286 -20.62 -5.35 16.36
CA GLY A 286 -22.03 -5.20 16.73
C GLY A 286 -22.92 -4.79 15.55
N LEU A 287 -23.93 -3.96 15.80
CA LEU A 287 -24.88 -3.54 14.75
C LEU A 287 -24.25 -2.59 13.70
N ASP A 288 -23.13 -1.95 14.02
CA ASP A 288 -22.39 -1.10 13.08
C ASP A 288 -21.81 -1.94 11.92
N ALA A 289 -21.72 -3.26 12.09
CA ALA A 289 -21.36 -4.19 11.03
C ALA A 289 -22.39 -4.26 9.89
N ALA A 290 -23.65 -3.86 10.14
CA ALA A 290 -24.71 -3.99 9.15
C ALA A 290 -24.44 -3.15 7.89
N GLY A 291 -24.53 -3.78 6.72
CA GLY A 291 -24.31 -3.12 5.44
C GLY A 291 -22.90 -3.36 4.89
N TYR A 292 -22.11 -2.29 4.74
CA TYR A 292 -20.80 -2.33 4.08
C TYR A 292 -19.82 -3.28 4.79
N HIS A 293 -19.71 -3.18 6.12
CA HIS A 293 -18.76 -3.94 6.92
C HIS A 293 -18.99 -5.47 6.86
N LEU A 294 -20.24 -5.90 6.73
CA LEU A 294 -20.61 -7.30 6.53
C LEU A 294 -20.06 -7.90 5.22
N ALA A 295 -19.81 -7.06 4.21
CA ALA A 295 -19.31 -7.49 2.90
C ALA A 295 -17.96 -6.86 2.53
N GLN A 296 -17.26 -6.26 3.51
CA GLN A 296 -16.07 -5.43 3.33
C GLN A 296 -14.93 -6.17 2.61
N GLU A 297 -14.77 -7.47 2.88
CA GLU A 297 -13.76 -8.31 2.25
C GLU A 297 -14.02 -8.61 0.77
N SER A 298 -15.21 -8.31 0.25
CA SER A 298 -15.59 -8.66 -1.12
C SER A 298 -14.63 -8.02 -2.11
N PHE A 299 -14.17 -8.81 -3.09
CA PHE A 299 -13.31 -8.32 -4.18
C PHE A 299 -11.96 -7.73 -3.73
N HIS A 300 -11.47 -8.12 -2.55
CA HIS A 300 -10.12 -7.82 -2.11
C HIS A 300 -9.16 -9.01 -2.29
N PRO A 301 -7.84 -8.76 -2.31
CA PRO A 301 -6.85 -9.83 -2.43
C PRO A 301 -6.88 -10.78 -1.22
N THR A 302 -6.60 -12.06 -1.48
CA THR A 302 -6.45 -13.09 -0.46
C THR A 302 -5.05 -13.06 0.17
N ALA A 303 -4.84 -13.80 1.26
CA ALA A 303 -3.50 -13.96 1.86
C ALA A 303 -2.45 -14.48 0.85
N VAL A 304 -2.83 -15.34 -0.10
CA VAL A 304 -1.94 -15.84 -1.15
C VAL A 304 -1.55 -14.71 -2.11
N ALA A 305 -2.51 -13.87 -2.49
CA ALA A 305 -2.27 -12.71 -3.33
C ALA A 305 -1.34 -11.70 -2.64
N HIS A 306 -1.59 -11.39 -1.37
CA HIS A 306 -0.71 -10.51 -0.61
C HIS A 306 0.71 -11.05 -0.45
N ALA A 307 0.88 -12.36 -0.31
CA ALA A 307 2.20 -12.98 -0.28
C ALA A 307 2.96 -12.76 -1.61
N GLU A 308 2.31 -12.97 -2.75
CA GLU A 308 2.93 -12.78 -4.06
C GLU A 308 3.13 -11.30 -4.43
N MET A 309 2.16 -10.42 -4.09
CA MET A 309 2.32 -8.97 -4.22
C MET A 309 3.48 -8.45 -3.37
N GLY A 310 3.61 -8.91 -2.12
CA GLY A 310 4.73 -8.57 -1.24
C GLY A 310 6.06 -9.04 -1.80
N ARG A 311 6.13 -10.26 -2.36
CA ARG A 311 7.30 -10.78 -3.05
C ARG A 311 7.72 -9.87 -4.22
N CYS A 312 6.76 -9.48 -5.07
CA CYS A 312 7.00 -8.57 -6.17
C CYS A 312 7.49 -7.19 -5.70
N LEU A 313 6.88 -6.61 -4.67
CA LEU A 313 7.33 -5.35 -4.07
C LEU A 313 8.76 -5.45 -3.55
N GLY A 314 9.11 -6.56 -2.89
CA GLY A 314 10.45 -6.84 -2.44
C GLY A 314 11.46 -6.96 -3.60
N GLU A 315 11.09 -7.63 -4.69
CA GLU A 315 11.88 -7.70 -5.93
C GLU A 315 12.08 -6.30 -6.55
N PHE A 316 11.00 -5.53 -6.67
CA PHE A 316 11.01 -4.19 -7.23
C PHE A 316 11.93 -3.26 -6.44
N VAL A 317 11.74 -3.15 -5.12
CA VAL A 317 12.54 -2.26 -4.28
C VAL A 317 14.03 -2.60 -4.40
N ARG A 318 14.40 -3.90 -4.27
CA ARG A 318 15.79 -4.37 -4.40
C ARG A 318 16.41 -4.16 -5.79
N SER A 319 15.59 -4.08 -6.84
CA SER A 319 16.10 -3.82 -8.20
C SER A 319 16.66 -2.41 -8.40
N GLY A 320 16.27 -1.45 -7.55
CA GLY A 320 16.60 -0.03 -7.72
C GLY A 320 15.92 0.64 -8.92
N ALA A 321 15.03 -0.05 -9.64
CA ALA A 321 14.33 0.54 -10.78
C ALA A 321 13.36 1.65 -10.33
N PRO A 322 13.20 2.73 -11.13
CA PRO A 322 12.25 3.80 -10.84
C PRO A 322 10.80 3.34 -10.99
N SER A 323 10.55 2.37 -11.87
CA SER A 323 9.23 1.78 -12.06
C SER A 323 9.27 0.31 -12.51
N ALA A 324 8.21 -0.42 -12.18
CA ALA A 324 7.96 -1.79 -12.63
C ALA A 324 6.46 -2.10 -12.68
N ALA A 325 6.08 -3.23 -13.26
CA ALA A 325 4.77 -3.86 -13.08
C ALA A 325 4.92 -5.17 -12.33
N CYS A 326 3.99 -5.44 -11.42
CA CYS A 326 3.79 -6.75 -10.84
C CYS A 326 2.90 -7.58 -11.76
N VAL A 327 3.45 -8.64 -12.33
CA VAL A 327 2.76 -9.48 -13.30
C VAL A 327 2.65 -10.91 -12.77
N ALA A 328 1.42 -11.42 -12.73
CA ALA A 328 1.14 -12.80 -12.39
C ALA A 328 1.63 -13.76 -13.48
N GLY A 329 2.52 -14.67 -13.12
CA GLY A 329 2.98 -15.74 -14.00
C GLY A 329 2.07 -16.98 -13.93
N SER A 330 2.08 -17.77 -15.00
CA SER A 330 1.36 -19.06 -15.06
C SER A 330 1.86 -20.09 -14.05
N ASP A 331 3.06 -19.88 -13.50
CA ASP A 331 3.65 -20.66 -12.42
C ASP A 331 3.16 -20.28 -11.02
N GLY A 332 2.15 -19.40 -10.93
CA GLY A 332 1.55 -18.98 -9.65
C GLY A 332 2.45 -18.02 -8.87
N ARG A 333 3.30 -17.27 -9.58
CA ARG A 333 4.26 -16.32 -8.99
C ARG A 333 4.10 -14.94 -9.57
N VAL A 334 4.08 -13.90 -8.74
CA VAL A 334 4.03 -12.49 -9.23
C VAL A 334 5.44 -11.91 -9.27
N ARG A 335 5.88 -11.44 -10.44
CA ARG A 335 7.24 -10.91 -10.64
C ARG A 335 7.22 -9.42 -10.94
N ALA A 336 8.29 -8.74 -10.50
CA ALA A 336 8.54 -7.37 -10.93
C ALA A 336 9.13 -7.35 -12.35
N GLU A 337 8.41 -6.79 -13.31
CA GLU A 337 8.83 -6.60 -14.69
C GLU A 337 9.10 -5.13 -14.99
N SER A 338 10.27 -4.79 -15.54
CA SER A 338 10.65 -3.43 -15.89
C SER A 338 10.44 -3.12 -17.38
N GLY A 339 10.23 -1.84 -17.72
CA GLY A 339 10.24 -1.35 -19.11
C GLY A 339 9.07 -1.81 -19.99
N ALA A 340 9.32 -1.99 -21.30
CA ALA A 340 8.30 -2.28 -22.31
C ALA A 340 7.52 -3.61 -22.10
N ALA A 341 8.03 -4.52 -21.25
CA ALA A 341 7.32 -5.74 -20.84
C ALA A 341 6.09 -5.44 -19.93
N ALA A 342 6.08 -4.28 -19.27
CA ALA A 342 4.99 -3.82 -18.41
C ALA A 342 3.82 -3.19 -19.20
N ALA A 343 3.97 -2.90 -20.49
CA ALA A 343 2.88 -2.35 -21.30
C ALA A 343 1.81 -3.43 -21.50
N SER A 344 0.57 -3.15 -21.07
CA SER A 344 -0.56 -4.03 -21.36
C SER A 344 -0.69 -4.20 -22.88
N PRO A 345 -0.86 -5.42 -23.43
CA PRO A 345 -1.35 -5.54 -24.79
C PRO A 345 -2.72 -4.85 -24.85
N ALA A 346 -2.87 -3.95 -25.82
CA ALA A 346 -4.11 -3.24 -26.09
C ALA A 346 -5.25 -4.20 -26.46
#